data_AF-A0A0Q6BJN8-F1
#
_entry.id   AF-A0A0Q6BJN8-F1
#
_cell.length_a   1.000
_cell.length_b   1.000
_cell.length_c   1.000
_cell.angle_alpha   90.00
_cell.angle_beta   90.00
_cell.angle_gamma   90.00
#
_symmetry.space_group_name_H-M   'P 1'
#
loop_
_entity.id
_entity.type
_entity.pdbx_description
1 polymer ?
#
loop_
_entity_poly.entity_id
_entity_poly.type
_entity_poly.pdbx_seq_one_letter_code
_entity_poly.pdbx_strand_id
1 'polypeptide(L)'
;MFSRDFGRIAGVAKGARRPLSAMRGMLQSFQQLAGTWSGKNELKTLHGLEWLTGLTLLKGDALMCGFYMNELLLRLLPRDDAHAQLFEYYAETVQILSTLTHETGSGQLAEIMRRFELKMLQELGYAVPLTHDENGEIIHAEETYRFEADYGACALNVTKNGVLIQGRSLLDMARGSYSNTTTQVQSKQLMRYLLQHYLGEKPLHTRQLLVDLQDF
;
A
#
# COMPACT_ATOMS: atom_id res chain seq x y z
N MET A 1 1.24 -4.27 -14.74
CA MET A 1 0.60 -2.95 -14.62
C MET A 1 -0.57 -3.10 -13.67
N PHE A 2 -0.93 -2.07 -12.92
CA PHE A 2 -2.20 -2.00 -12.21
C PHE A 2 -3.13 -1.12 -13.04
N SER A 3 -4.31 -1.62 -13.40
CA SER A 3 -5.32 -0.95 -14.23
C SER A 3 -6.57 -0.71 -13.40
N ARG A 4 -7.18 0.46 -13.58
CA ARG A 4 -8.41 0.85 -12.89
C ARG A 4 -9.56 -0.14 -13.10
N ASP A 5 -9.83 -0.49 -14.36
CA ASP A 5 -11.03 -1.23 -14.74
C ASP A 5 -10.78 -2.74 -14.91
N PHE A 6 -9.52 -3.17 -14.88
CA PHE A 6 -9.12 -4.55 -15.19
C PHE A 6 -8.12 -5.13 -14.18
N GLY A 7 -7.81 -4.41 -13.10
CA GLY A 7 -6.95 -4.91 -12.05
C GLY A 7 -5.48 -5.05 -12.46
N ARG A 8 -4.81 -6.04 -11.86
CA ARG A 8 -3.40 -6.31 -12.17
C ARG A 8 -3.27 -7.14 -13.45
N ILE A 9 -2.63 -6.54 -14.45
CA ILE A 9 -2.42 -7.14 -15.77
C ILE A 9 -0.93 -7.36 -16.03
N ALA A 10 -0.59 -8.57 -16.49
CA ALA A 10 0.72 -8.85 -17.08
C ALA A 10 0.71 -8.43 -18.56
N GLY A 11 1.64 -7.57 -18.95
CA GLY A 11 1.70 -7.01 -20.30
C GLY A 11 3.09 -7.06 -20.91
N VAL A 12 3.18 -7.23 -22.22
CA VAL A 12 4.42 -7.12 -23.01
C VAL A 12 4.26 -6.05 -24.09
N ALA A 13 5.21 -5.11 -24.12
CA ALA A 13 5.32 -4.11 -25.19
C ALA A 13 6.38 -4.57 -26.21
N LYS A 14 5.92 -5.12 -27.34
CA LYS A 14 6.81 -5.66 -28.38
C LYS A 14 7.60 -4.53 -29.03
N GLY A 15 8.93 -4.66 -29.05
CA GLY A 15 9.80 -3.66 -29.68
C GLY A 15 10.02 -2.38 -28.86
N ALA A 16 9.50 -2.27 -27.63
CA ALA A 16 9.65 -1.08 -26.78
C ALA A 16 11.10 -0.69 -26.48
N ARG A 17 12.04 -1.65 -26.57
CA ARG A 17 13.49 -1.41 -26.40
C ARG A 17 14.20 -0.94 -27.67
N ARG A 18 13.55 -0.96 -28.84
CA ARG A 18 14.16 -0.53 -30.10
C ARG A 18 14.45 0.98 -30.08
N PRO A 19 15.55 1.45 -30.69
CA PRO A 19 15.99 2.84 -30.56
C PRO A 19 14.94 3.91 -30.91
N LEU A 20 14.13 3.65 -31.95
CA LEU A 20 13.12 4.56 -32.50
C LEU A 20 11.68 4.22 -32.05
N SER A 21 11.52 3.36 -31.04
CA SER A 21 10.18 2.97 -30.58
C SER A 21 9.50 4.13 -29.84
N ALA A 22 8.29 4.49 -30.25
CA ALA A 22 7.45 5.46 -29.54
C ALA A 22 7.13 5.02 -28.10
N MET A 23 7.15 3.71 -27.81
CA MET A 23 6.97 3.19 -26.45
C MET A 23 8.24 3.25 -25.58
N ARG A 24 9.39 3.60 -26.16
CA ARG A 24 10.66 3.66 -25.43
C ARG A 24 10.59 4.83 -24.45
N GLY A 25 10.75 4.54 -23.16
CA GLY A 25 10.65 5.57 -22.11
C GLY A 25 9.22 5.88 -21.67
N MET A 26 8.18 5.35 -22.31
CA MET A 26 6.79 5.52 -21.85
C MET A 26 6.48 4.69 -20.60
N LEU A 27 7.06 3.49 -20.51
CA LEU A 27 6.87 2.55 -19.41
C LEU A 27 7.78 2.88 -18.22
N GLN A 28 7.54 3.99 -17.56
CA GLN A 28 8.18 4.35 -16.30
C GLN A 28 7.33 3.93 -15.10
N SER A 29 7.98 3.50 -14.02
CA SER A 29 7.31 3.28 -12.74
C SER A 29 6.65 4.58 -12.27
N PHE A 30 5.51 4.46 -11.59
CA PHE A 30 4.76 5.59 -10.99
C PHE A 30 4.13 6.56 -12.00
N GLN A 31 4.33 6.38 -13.31
CA GLN A 31 3.67 7.17 -14.33
C GLN A 31 2.24 6.65 -14.57
N GLN A 32 1.27 7.57 -14.57
CA GLN A 32 -0.10 7.23 -14.95
C GLN A 32 -0.23 7.21 -16.48
N LEU A 33 -0.77 6.10 -16.98
CA LEU A 33 -0.83 5.80 -18.41
C LEU A 33 -2.26 5.48 -18.83
N ALA A 34 -2.67 5.99 -19.99
CA ALA A 34 -3.73 5.39 -20.78
C ALA A 34 -3.09 4.38 -21.73
N GLY A 35 -3.68 3.19 -21.81
CA GLY A 35 -3.11 2.14 -22.63
C GLY A 35 -4.16 1.25 -23.24
N THR A 36 -3.84 0.71 -24.42
CA THR A 36 -4.63 -0.32 -25.07
C THR A 36 -3.80 -1.59 -25.20
N TRP A 37 -4.46 -2.73 -25.00
CA TRP A 37 -3.85 -4.03 -25.13
C TRP A 37 -4.83 -5.03 -25.73
N SER A 38 -4.28 -6.15 -26.19
CA SER A 38 -5.07 -7.27 -26.70
C SER A 38 -4.50 -8.60 -26.20
N GLY A 39 -5.30 -9.65 -26.33
CA GLY A 39 -4.91 -11.02 -25.99
C GLY A 39 -5.88 -11.64 -24.98
N LYS A 40 -6.25 -12.89 -25.25
CA LYS A 40 -7.11 -13.68 -24.35
C LYS A 40 -6.31 -14.37 -23.24
N ASN A 41 -5.00 -14.56 -23.44
CA ASN A 41 -4.10 -15.20 -22.49
C ASN A 41 -3.77 -14.28 -21.30
N GLU A 42 -3.16 -14.84 -20.25
CA GLU A 42 -2.72 -14.06 -19.07
C GLU A 42 -1.75 -12.93 -19.43
N LEU A 43 -0.87 -13.16 -20.41
CA LEU A 43 0.05 -12.14 -20.91
C LEU A 43 -0.59 -11.36 -22.06
N LYS A 44 -0.89 -10.08 -21.82
CA LYS A 44 -1.45 -9.15 -22.81
C LYS A 44 -0.35 -8.50 -23.66
N THR A 45 -0.65 -8.21 -24.93
CA THR A 45 0.24 -7.42 -25.79
C THR A 45 -0.21 -5.97 -25.81
N LEU A 46 0.68 -5.05 -25.44
CA LEU A 46 0.45 -3.60 -25.41
C LEU A 46 0.64 -3.00 -26.81
N HIS A 47 -0.30 -2.14 -27.22
CA HIS A 47 -0.33 -1.55 -28.58
C HIS A 47 -0.29 -0.02 -28.58
N GLY A 48 -0.95 0.62 -27.62
CA GLY A 48 -0.94 2.07 -27.43
C GLY A 48 -0.65 2.40 -25.97
N LEU A 49 0.18 3.42 -25.74
CA LEU A 49 0.48 3.97 -24.42
C LEU A 49 0.61 5.48 -24.54
N GLU A 50 -0.09 6.20 -23.68
CA GLU A 50 -0.06 7.65 -23.58
C GLU A 50 0.05 8.05 -22.12
N TRP A 51 0.85 9.09 -21.84
CA TRP A 51 0.91 9.66 -20.50
C TRP A 51 -0.33 10.49 -20.26
N LEU A 52 -1.01 10.24 -19.14
CA LEU A 52 -2.19 11.02 -18.75
C LEU A 52 -1.83 12.29 -17.99
N THR A 53 -0.68 12.28 -17.33
CA THR A 53 -0.18 13.36 -16.48
C THR A 53 1.22 13.78 -16.88
N GLY A 54 1.70 14.89 -16.31
CA GLY A 54 3.11 15.24 -16.39
C GLY A 54 4.02 14.17 -15.79
N LEU A 55 5.33 14.34 -15.95
CA LEU A 55 6.32 13.40 -15.42
C LEU A 55 6.26 13.36 -13.88
N THR A 56 5.92 12.19 -13.33
CA THR A 56 5.91 11.96 -11.88
C THR A 56 7.22 11.29 -11.46
N LEU A 57 8.06 12.01 -10.71
CA LEU A 57 9.33 11.50 -10.19
C LEU A 57 9.28 11.38 -8.67
N LEU A 58 9.46 10.15 -8.17
CA LEU A 58 9.76 9.92 -6.77
C LEU A 58 11.28 9.91 -6.56
N LYS A 59 11.76 10.44 -5.44
CA LYS A 59 13.19 10.51 -5.09
C LYS A 59 13.42 10.09 -3.64
N GLY A 60 14.63 9.63 -3.33
CA GLY A 60 15.04 9.26 -1.97
C GLY A 60 14.06 8.30 -1.30
N ASP A 61 13.69 8.59 -0.06
CA ASP A 61 12.77 7.75 0.73
C ASP A 61 11.38 7.62 0.10
N ALA A 62 10.89 8.66 -0.59
CA ALA A 62 9.61 8.61 -1.28
C ALA A 62 9.62 7.60 -2.44
N LEU A 63 10.75 7.46 -3.15
CA LEU A 63 10.95 6.45 -4.18
C LEU A 63 10.89 5.03 -3.60
N MET A 64 11.54 4.84 -2.44
CA MET A 64 11.52 3.56 -1.75
C MET A 64 10.11 3.22 -1.24
N CYS A 65 9.37 4.21 -0.74
CA CYS A 65 7.96 4.06 -0.38
C CYS A 65 7.10 3.64 -1.59
N GLY A 66 7.30 4.27 -2.75
CA GLY A 66 6.63 3.87 -3.98
C GLY A 66 6.92 2.41 -4.38
N PHE A 67 8.18 1.97 -4.30
CA PHE A 67 8.52 0.58 -4.58
C PHE A 67 7.92 -0.39 -3.57
N TYR A 68 7.87 -0.01 -2.30
CA TYR A 68 7.19 -0.79 -1.27
C TYR A 68 5.69 -0.95 -1.56
N MET A 69 5.00 0.12 -1.96
CA MET A 69 3.60 0.06 -2.40
C MET A 69 3.43 -0.91 -3.59
N ASN A 70 4.33 -0.84 -4.58
CA ASN A 70 4.29 -1.75 -5.72
C ASN A 70 4.48 -3.21 -5.31
N GLU A 71 5.41 -3.49 -4.40
CA GLU A 71 5.64 -4.86 -3.93
C GLU A 71 4.42 -5.40 -3.20
N LEU A 72 3.78 -4.60 -2.34
CA LEU A 72 2.53 -4.97 -1.66
C LEU A 72 1.44 -5.34 -2.67
N LEU A 73 1.18 -4.48 -3.66
CA LEU A 73 0.20 -4.77 -4.72
C LEU A 73 0.58 -6.03 -5.50
N LEU A 74 1.86 -6.22 -5.83
CA LEU A 74 2.30 -7.42 -6.56
C LEU A 74 2.07 -8.71 -5.77
N ARG A 75 2.07 -8.65 -4.44
CA ARG A 75 1.91 -9.84 -3.58
C ARG A 75 0.48 -10.10 -3.15
N LEU A 76 -0.29 -9.06 -2.87
CA LEU A 76 -1.63 -9.19 -2.28
C LEU A 76 -2.76 -9.00 -3.28
N LEU A 77 -2.57 -8.18 -4.33
CA LEU A 77 -3.63 -7.91 -5.31
C LEU A 77 -3.78 -9.10 -6.28
N PRO A 78 -4.97 -9.73 -6.38
CA PRO A 78 -5.25 -10.74 -7.39
C PRO A 78 -5.05 -10.20 -8.81
N ARG A 79 -4.79 -11.11 -9.76
CA ARG A 79 -4.72 -10.72 -11.18
C ARG A 79 -6.13 -10.58 -11.74
N ASP A 80 -6.26 -9.68 -12.71
CA ASP A 80 -7.49 -9.50 -13.48
C ASP A 80 -8.75 -9.16 -12.64
N ASP A 81 -8.55 -8.66 -11.40
CA ASP A 81 -9.62 -8.22 -10.49
C ASP A 81 -9.57 -6.69 -10.27
N ALA A 82 -10.67 -6.01 -10.56
CA ALA A 82 -10.72 -4.56 -10.64
C ALA A 82 -10.97 -3.92 -9.28
N HIS A 83 -10.00 -3.12 -8.80
CA HIS A 83 -10.13 -2.32 -7.59
C HIS A 83 -9.97 -0.83 -7.94
N ALA A 84 -11.01 -0.24 -8.52
CA ALA A 84 -10.96 1.15 -9.02
C ALA A 84 -10.65 2.16 -7.90
N GLN A 85 -11.24 2.01 -6.72
CA GLN A 85 -10.96 2.88 -5.57
C GLN A 85 -9.51 2.78 -5.09
N LEU A 86 -8.97 1.55 -5.01
CA LEU A 86 -7.55 1.33 -4.69
C LEU A 86 -6.63 1.92 -5.75
N PHE A 87 -7.02 1.86 -7.04
CA PHE A 87 -6.27 2.46 -8.13
C PHE A 87 -6.18 3.99 -7.97
N GLU A 88 -7.30 4.67 -7.73
CA GLU A 88 -7.30 6.12 -7.51
C GLU A 88 -6.48 6.49 -6.26
N TYR A 89 -6.65 5.75 -5.17
CA TYR A 89 -5.93 6.00 -3.92
C TYR A 89 -4.41 5.77 -4.06
N TYR A 90 -4.00 4.76 -4.83
CA TYR A 90 -2.60 4.54 -5.18
C TYR A 90 -2.03 5.72 -5.98
N ALA A 91 -2.77 6.20 -6.99
CA ALA A 91 -2.34 7.32 -7.83
C ALA A 91 -2.22 8.62 -7.01
N GLU A 92 -3.20 8.90 -6.13
CA GLU A 92 -3.16 10.02 -5.19
C GLU A 92 -1.96 9.93 -4.25
N THR A 93 -1.70 8.74 -3.68
CA THR A 93 -0.57 8.52 -2.77
C THR A 93 0.76 8.76 -3.48
N VAL A 94 0.92 8.25 -4.71
CA VAL A 94 2.10 8.51 -5.54
C VAL A 94 2.27 10.00 -5.82
N GLN A 95 1.18 10.72 -6.12
CA GLN A 95 1.24 12.16 -6.35
C GLN A 95 1.68 12.90 -5.09
N ILE A 96 1.13 12.57 -3.92
CA ILE A 96 1.56 13.14 -2.63
C ILE A 96 3.05 12.89 -2.41
N LEU A 97 3.52 11.65 -2.57
CA LEU A 97 4.93 11.28 -2.41
C LEU A 97 5.85 12.07 -3.36
N SER A 98 5.38 12.40 -4.57
CA SER A 98 6.17 13.18 -5.54
C SER A 98 6.37 14.65 -5.15
N THR A 99 5.50 15.19 -4.27
CA THR A 99 5.61 16.57 -3.77
C THR A 99 6.53 16.71 -2.57
N LEU A 100 6.94 15.59 -1.97
CA LEU A 100 7.78 15.59 -0.78
C LEU A 100 9.22 16.00 -1.13
N THR A 101 9.76 16.94 -0.37
CA THR A 101 11.14 17.39 -0.48
C THR A 101 12.04 16.58 0.45
N HIS A 102 13.37 16.68 0.29
CA HIS A 102 14.33 16.04 1.20
C HIS A 102 14.23 16.54 2.66
N GLU A 103 13.62 17.70 2.90
CA GLU A 103 13.37 18.25 4.23
C GLU A 103 12.10 17.68 4.88
N THR A 104 11.33 16.88 4.13
CA THR A 104 10.16 16.19 4.66
C THR A 104 10.59 15.23 5.75
N GLY A 105 10.18 15.49 6.98
CA GLY A 105 10.50 14.63 8.11
C GLY A 105 9.99 13.20 7.92
N SER A 106 10.76 12.21 8.38
CA SER A 106 10.45 10.78 8.30
C SER A 106 9.06 10.41 8.89
N GLY A 107 8.53 11.24 9.81
CA GLY A 107 7.18 11.08 10.36
C GLY A 107 6.06 11.22 9.33
N GLN A 108 6.15 12.19 8.40
CA GLN A 108 5.10 12.41 7.40
C GLN A 108 5.06 11.26 6.39
N LEU A 109 6.23 10.78 5.95
CA LEU A 109 6.34 9.58 5.11
C LEU A 109 5.74 8.36 5.81
N ALA A 110 6.08 8.16 7.09
CA ALA A 110 5.54 7.04 7.85
C ALA A 110 4.01 7.07 7.94
N GLU A 111 3.41 8.24 8.16
CA GLU A 111 1.96 8.45 8.18
C GLU A 111 1.30 8.12 6.84
N ILE A 112 1.83 8.68 5.73
CA ILE A 112 1.33 8.39 4.38
C ILE A 112 1.33 6.87 4.15
N MET A 113 2.39 6.19 4.58
CA MET A 113 2.48 4.75 4.44
C MET A 113 1.44 3.99 5.26
N ARG A 114 1.16 4.38 6.51
CA ARG A 114 0.14 3.69 7.33
C ARG A 114 -1.27 3.87 6.77
N ARG A 115 -1.57 5.07 6.25
CA ARG A 115 -2.84 5.32 5.56
C ARG A 115 -2.99 4.43 4.33
N PHE A 116 -1.93 4.32 3.52
CA PHE A 116 -1.93 3.43 2.35
C PHE A 116 -2.06 1.96 2.69
N GLU A 117 -1.27 1.45 3.64
CA GLU A 117 -1.35 0.05 4.07
C GLU A 117 -2.76 -0.32 4.54
N LEU A 118 -3.34 0.51 5.41
CA LEU A 118 -4.69 0.29 5.93
C LEU A 118 -5.74 0.31 4.82
N LYS A 119 -5.74 1.36 3.98
CA LYS A 119 -6.71 1.50 2.89
C LYS A 119 -6.57 0.36 1.89
N MET A 120 -5.35 -0.05 1.55
CA MET A 120 -5.10 -1.17 0.65
C MET A 120 -5.66 -2.47 1.20
N LEU A 121 -5.42 -2.79 2.48
CA LEU A 121 -5.99 -3.99 3.09
C LEU A 121 -7.53 -3.98 3.06
N GLN A 122 -8.14 -2.85 3.41
CA GLN A 122 -9.61 -2.69 3.39
C GLN A 122 -10.19 -2.84 1.97
N GLU A 123 -9.56 -2.23 0.95
CA GLU A 123 -10.01 -2.32 -0.44
C GLU A 123 -9.82 -3.72 -1.05
N LEU A 124 -8.88 -4.51 -0.53
CA LEU A 124 -8.73 -5.93 -0.88
C LEU A 124 -9.73 -6.84 -0.14
N GLY A 125 -10.59 -6.27 0.71
CA GLY A 125 -11.61 -7.01 1.46
C GLY A 125 -11.09 -7.64 2.76
N TYR A 126 -9.87 -7.33 3.20
CA TYR A 126 -9.41 -7.74 4.51
C TYR A 126 -10.12 -6.92 5.60
N ALA A 127 -10.70 -7.62 6.56
CA ALA A 127 -11.35 -6.97 7.70
C ALA A 127 -10.28 -6.34 8.61
N VAL A 128 -10.30 -5.01 8.72
CA VAL A 128 -9.50 -4.27 9.69
C VAL A 128 -10.44 -3.33 10.46
N PRO A 129 -11.29 -3.88 11.35
CA PRO A 129 -12.22 -3.07 12.13
C PRO A 129 -11.45 -2.25 13.16
N LEU A 130 -11.65 -0.94 13.15
CA LEU A 130 -10.94 -0.01 14.05
C LEU A 130 -11.85 0.71 15.04
N THR A 131 -13.17 0.62 14.82
CA THR A 131 -14.18 1.32 15.62
C THR A 131 -15.01 0.40 16.49
N HIS A 132 -15.00 -0.90 16.19
CA HIS A 132 -15.69 -1.93 16.94
C HIS A 132 -14.75 -3.10 17.21
N ASP A 133 -14.97 -3.78 18.33
CA ASP A 133 -14.26 -4.99 18.74
C ASP A 133 -14.83 -6.25 18.05
N GLU A 134 -14.29 -7.41 18.39
CA GLU A 134 -14.71 -8.72 17.85
C GLU A 134 -16.18 -9.08 18.14
N ASN A 135 -16.77 -8.49 19.18
CA ASN A 135 -18.17 -8.70 19.57
C ASN A 135 -19.10 -7.65 18.93
N GLY A 136 -18.55 -6.69 18.19
CA GLY A 136 -19.29 -5.57 17.62
C GLY A 136 -19.54 -4.43 18.62
N GLU A 137 -18.88 -4.43 19.78
CA GLU A 137 -18.95 -3.34 20.75
C GLU A 137 -18.03 -2.19 20.35
N ILE A 138 -18.39 -0.96 20.71
CA ILE A 138 -17.59 0.21 20.34
C ILE A 138 -16.22 0.20 21.04
N ILE A 139 -15.18 0.59 20.30
CA ILE A 139 -13.84 0.74 20.87
C ILE A 139 -13.78 1.97 21.77
N HIS A 140 -13.35 1.78 23.02
CA HIS A 140 -13.17 2.84 24.00
C HIS A 140 -11.73 3.36 23.99
N ALA A 141 -11.58 4.68 23.90
CA ALA A 141 -10.28 5.30 23.70
C ALA A 141 -9.27 5.06 24.85
N GLU A 142 -9.78 4.95 26.08
CA GLU A 142 -8.96 4.80 27.29
C GLU A 142 -8.62 3.33 27.60
N GLU A 143 -9.17 2.39 26.83
CA GLU A 143 -8.91 0.97 27.00
C GLU A 143 -7.74 0.48 26.13
N THR A 144 -7.17 -0.66 26.52
CA THR A 144 -6.14 -1.35 25.74
C THR A 144 -6.68 -2.68 25.27
N TYR A 145 -6.54 -2.92 23.97
CA TYR A 145 -7.01 -4.12 23.29
C TYR A 145 -5.82 -4.94 22.82
N ARG A 146 -6.11 -6.21 22.53
CA ARG A 146 -5.25 -7.06 21.72
C ARG A 146 -5.86 -7.14 20.34
N PHE A 147 -5.12 -6.74 19.32
CA PHE A 147 -5.57 -6.83 17.94
C PHE A 147 -5.04 -8.10 17.30
N GLU A 148 -5.94 -8.98 16.89
CA GLU A 148 -5.67 -10.22 16.18
C GLU A 148 -6.20 -10.08 14.73
N ALA A 149 -5.50 -10.67 13.76
CA ALA A 149 -5.79 -10.44 12.35
C ALA A 149 -7.17 -10.97 11.91
N ASP A 150 -7.64 -12.08 12.49
CA ASP A 150 -8.87 -12.75 12.06
C ASP A 150 -10.12 -12.23 12.79
N TYR A 151 -9.96 -11.63 13.99
CA TYR A 151 -11.08 -11.20 14.85
C TYR A 151 -11.12 -9.68 15.06
N GLY A 152 -10.03 -8.96 14.81
CA GLY A 152 -9.90 -7.54 15.12
C GLY A 152 -9.48 -7.29 16.58
N ALA A 153 -9.93 -6.18 17.14
CA ALA A 153 -9.65 -5.83 18.53
C ALA A 153 -10.46 -6.72 19.49
N CYS A 154 -9.80 -7.29 20.50
CA CYS A 154 -10.41 -8.14 21.51
C CYS A 154 -9.87 -7.82 22.91
N ALA A 155 -10.56 -8.31 23.94
CA ALA A 155 -10.10 -8.19 25.31
C ALA A 155 -8.79 -8.96 25.53
N LEU A 156 -7.96 -8.48 26.47
CA LEU A 156 -6.59 -8.98 26.65
C LEU A 156 -6.48 -10.47 27.03
N ASN A 157 -7.56 -11.06 27.56
CA ASN A 157 -7.66 -12.44 28.01
C ASN A 157 -8.15 -13.41 26.93
N VAL A 158 -8.67 -12.93 25.80
CA VAL A 158 -9.28 -13.76 24.74
C VAL A 158 -8.22 -14.58 24.02
N THR A 159 -7.09 -13.97 23.70
CA THR A 159 -5.98 -14.62 23.01
C THR A 159 -4.64 -14.11 23.53
N LYS A 160 -3.58 -14.87 23.24
CA LYS A 160 -2.19 -14.43 23.45
C LYS A 160 -1.52 -13.97 22.15
N ASN A 161 -2.17 -14.21 21.00
CA ASN A 161 -1.67 -13.84 19.68
C ASN A 161 -2.02 -12.38 19.35
N GLY A 162 -1.31 -11.78 18.39
CA GLY A 162 -1.58 -10.40 17.98
C GLY A 162 -0.82 -9.33 18.79
N VAL A 163 -1.24 -8.08 18.64
CA VAL A 163 -0.50 -6.91 19.13
C VAL A 163 -1.31 -6.10 20.14
N LEU A 164 -0.66 -5.58 21.17
CA LEU A 164 -1.30 -4.66 22.11
C LEU A 164 -1.44 -3.28 21.47
N ILE A 165 -2.63 -2.69 21.58
CA ILE A 165 -2.94 -1.39 21.01
C ILE A 165 -3.95 -0.64 21.88
N GLN A 166 -3.75 0.68 22.02
CA GLN A 166 -4.72 1.53 22.71
C GLN A 166 -5.93 1.76 21.82
N GLY A 167 -7.12 1.79 22.41
CA GLY A 167 -8.35 2.14 21.69
C GLY A 167 -8.24 3.52 21.04
N ARG A 168 -7.57 4.47 21.70
CA ARG A 168 -7.26 5.79 21.10
C ARG A 168 -6.54 5.65 19.76
N SER A 169 -5.53 4.79 19.67
CA SER A 169 -4.77 4.60 18.44
C SER A 169 -5.59 3.94 17.33
N LEU A 170 -6.48 3.00 17.66
CA LEU A 170 -7.43 2.44 16.69
C LEU A 170 -8.36 3.53 16.13
N LEU A 171 -8.95 4.34 17.01
CA LEU A 171 -9.85 5.43 16.62
C LEU A 171 -9.13 6.56 15.86
N ASP A 172 -7.87 6.83 16.19
CA ASP A 172 -7.03 7.78 15.46
C ASP A 172 -6.75 7.26 14.04
N MET A 173 -6.38 5.99 13.89
CA MET A 173 -6.20 5.34 12.59
C MET A 173 -7.48 5.34 11.75
N ALA A 174 -8.63 5.06 12.36
CA ALA A 174 -9.93 5.10 11.69
C ALA A 174 -10.26 6.49 11.11
N ARG A 175 -9.81 7.55 11.79
CA ARG A 175 -9.97 8.94 11.36
C ARG A 175 -8.84 9.42 10.45
N GLY A 176 -7.86 8.56 10.16
CA GLY A 176 -6.66 8.93 9.42
C GLY A 176 -5.77 9.95 10.14
N SER A 177 -5.82 10.04 11.47
CA SER A 177 -5.03 11.00 12.26
C SER A 177 -3.82 10.29 12.87
N TYR A 178 -2.60 10.74 12.56
CA TYR A 178 -1.37 10.16 13.11
C TYR A 178 -0.52 11.21 13.83
N SER A 179 -1.14 12.24 14.38
CA SER A 179 -0.46 13.31 15.13
C SER A 179 0.09 12.84 16.48
N ASN A 180 -0.50 11.80 17.08
CA ASN A 180 -0.07 11.22 18.34
C ASN A 180 1.08 10.22 18.13
N THR A 181 2.21 10.42 18.83
CA THR A 181 3.39 9.53 18.78
C THR A 181 3.06 8.08 19.12
N THR A 182 2.20 7.83 20.12
CA THR A 182 1.75 6.48 20.46
C THR A 182 1.01 5.83 19.29
N THR A 183 0.12 6.58 18.63
CA THR A 183 -0.59 6.13 17.43
C THR A 183 0.38 5.84 16.29
N GLN A 184 1.41 6.65 16.06
CA GLN A 184 2.43 6.38 15.04
C GLN A 184 3.18 5.05 15.30
N VAL A 185 3.57 4.80 16.55
CA VAL A 185 4.27 3.56 16.94
C VAL A 185 3.35 2.35 16.82
N GLN A 186 2.14 2.42 17.40
CA GLN A 186 1.21 1.29 17.45
C GLN A 186 0.62 0.97 16.07
N SER A 187 0.33 1.98 15.24
CA SER A 187 -0.13 1.74 13.87
C SER A 187 0.93 1.04 13.01
N LYS A 188 2.20 1.43 13.13
CA LYS A 188 3.32 0.73 12.47
C LYS A 188 3.42 -0.73 12.95
N GLN A 189 3.28 -0.97 14.25
CA GLN A 189 3.29 -2.32 14.81
C GLN A 189 2.12 -3.16 14.29
N LEU A 190 0.91 -2.59 14.28
CA LEU A 190 -0.30 -3.25 13.80
C LEU A 190 -0.20 -3.58 12.31
N MET A 191 0.13 -2.59 11.46
CA MET A 191 0.26 -2.82 10.02
C MET A 191 1.33 -3.86 9.71
N ARG A 192 2.46 -3.85 10.43
CA ARG A 192 3.49 -4.88 10.27
C ARG A 192 2.96 -6.29 10.60
N TYR A 193 2.20 -6.41 11.68
CA TYR A 193 1.61 -7.69 12.09
C TYR A 193 0.58 -8.18 11.07
N LEU A 194 -0.36 -7.32 10.65
CA LEU A 194 -1.38 -7.68 9.66
C LEU A 194 -0.78 -8.03 8.30
N LEU A 195 0.15 -7.22 7.80
CA LEU A 195 0.82 -7.51 6.53
C LEU A 195 1.60 -8.81 6.60
N GLN A 196 2.27 -9.11 7.72
CA GLN A 196 2.95 -10.39 7.89
C GLN A 196 1.97 -11.56 7.88
N HIS A 197 0.82 -11.44 8.56
CA HIS A 197 -0.24 -12.45 8.54
C HIS A 197 -0.73 -12.73 7.11
N TYR A 198 -1.05 -11.68 6.35
CA TYR A 198 -1.61 -11.83 5.00
C TYR A 198 -0.58 -12.18 3.92
N LEU A 199 0.69 -11.80 4.08
CA LEU A 199 1.76 -12.15 3.13
C LEU A 199 2.31 -13.57 3.34
N GLY A 200 2.08 -14.17 4.51
CA GLY A 200 2.63 -15.47 4.88
C GLY A 200 4.16 -15.46 5.01
N GLU A 201 4.81 -16.55 4.62
CA GLU A 201 6.23 -16.80 4.90
C GLU A 201 7.22 -15.98 4.07
N LYS A 202 6.78 -15.31 2.99
CA LYS A 202 7.70 -14.59 2.10
C LYS A 202 7.90 -13.14 2.59
N PRO A 203 9.11 -12.73 3.02
CA PRO A 203 9.37 -11.35 3.44
C PRO A 203 9.37 -10.39 2.25
N LEU A 204 9.08 -9.11 2.50
CA LEU A 204 9.15 -8.05 1.48
C LEU A 204 10.61 -7.64 1.22
N HIS A 205 11.03 -7.66 -0.04
CA HIS A 205 12.41 -7.34 -0.43
C HIS A 205 12.72 -5.84 -0.26
N THR A 206 11.75 -4.97 -0.58
CA THR A 206 11.88 -3.52 -0.40
C THR A 206 12.12 -3.15 1.05
N ARG A 207 11.53 -3.89 1.99
CA ARG A 207 11.78 -3.70 3.41
C ARG A 207 13.20 -4.09 3.81
N GLN A 208 13.73 -5.17 3.22
CA GLN A 208 15.11 -5.58 3.48
C GLN A 208 16.10 -4.53 2.95
N LEU A 209 15.88 -4.04 1.73
CA LEU A 209 16.68 -2.94 1.15
C LEU A 209 16.62 -1.67 2.00
N LEU A 210 15.47 -1.30 2.56
CA LEU A 210 15.35 -0.12 3.43
C LEU A 210 16.11 -0.27 4.75
N VAL A 211 16.16 -1.48 5.32
CA VAL A 211 16.99 -1.76 6.50
C VAL A 211 18.46 -1.68 6.14
N ASP A 212 18.87 -2.32 5.04
CA ASP A 212 20.26 -2.34 4.57
C ASP A 212 20.78 -0.94 4.18
N LEU A 213 19.89 -0.02 3.76
CA LEU A 213 20.22 1.37 3.44
C LEU A 213 20.29 2.30 4.67
N GLN A 214 19.69 1.92 5.80
CA GLN A 214 19.76 2.68 7.06
C GLN A 214 21.02 2.37 7.88
N ASP A 215 21.77 1.33 7.51
CA ASP A 215 23.01 0.88 8.16
C ASP A 215 24.29 1.47 7.52
N PHE A 216 24.18 2.56 6.74
CA PHE A 216 25.31 3.32 6.14
C PHE A 216 25.31 4.81 6.51
#